data_AF-A0A928X2L2-F1
#
_entry.id   AF-A0A928X2L2-F1
#
_cell.length_a   1.000
_cell.length_b   1.000
_cell.length_c   1.000
_cell.angle_alpha   90.00
_cell.angle_beta   90.00
_cell.angle_gamma   90.00
#
_symmetry.space_group_name_H-M   'P 1'
#
loop_
_entity.id
_entity.type
_entity.pdbx_description
1 polymer ?
#
loop_
_entity_poly.entity_id
_entity_poly.type
_entity_poly.pdbx_seq_one_letter_code
_entity_poly.pdbx_strand_id
1 'polypeptide(L)' 'MNPIGNVYEWCADDVHQNYEDAPENADIWLSGNDDGQKIMRGGSYTLKPQHCRSAFRASHARTTTQAMIGFRVVASV' A
#
# COMPACT_ATOMS: atom_id res chain seq x y z
N MET A 1 -1.14 1.75 -19.04
CA MET A 1 -1.76 1.45 -17.72
C MET A 1 -1.38 2.58 -16.78
N ASN A 2 -2.31 3.17 -16.03
CA ASN A 2 -1.99 4.24 -15.07
C ASN A 2 -1.77 3.63 -13.67
N PRO A 3 -0.53 3.52 -13.17
CA PRO A 3 -0.23 2.95 -11.85
C PRO A 3 -0.49 3.96 -10.72
N ILE A 4 -0.96 5.18 -11.04
CA ILE A 4 -1.03 6.30 -10.11
C ILE A 4 -2.40 6.99 -10.23
N GLY A 5 -3.17 7.01 -9.15
CA GLY A 5 -4.55 7.49 -9.12
C GLY A 5 -5.55 6.43 -9.58
N ASN A 6 -6.84 6.76 -9.48
CA ASN A 6 -8.00 5.85 -9.52
C ASN A 6 -8.30 5.21 -8.17
N VAL A 7 -7.59 4.17 -7.74
CA VAL A 7 -7.87 3.50 -6.45
C VAL A 7 -6.58 3.25 -5.67
N TYR A 8 -6.67 3.33 -4.34
CA TYR A 8 -5.62 2.82 -3.48
C TYR A 8 -5.53 1.31 -3.67
N GLU A 9 -4.30 0.79 -3.67
CA GLU A 9 -4.07 -0.63 -3.87
C GLU A 9 -3.45 -1.21 -2.62
N TRP A 10 -4.08 -2.25 -2.06
CA TRP A 10 -3.54 -3.01 -0.94
C TRP A 10 -2.18 -3.62 -1.29
N CYS A 11 -1.24 -3.53 -0.34
CA CYS A 11 0.04 -4.24 -0.34
C CYS A 11 0.05 -5.29 0.77
N ALA A 12 0.85 -6.34 0.60
CA ALA A 12 0.96 -7.40 1.59
C ALA A 12 1.73 -6.97 2.86
N ASP A 13 2.59 -5.96 2.72
CA ASP A 13 3.43 -5.39 3.78
C ASP A 13 2.63 -4.84 4.96
N ASP A 14 3.17 -5.08 6.15
CA ASP A 14 2.72 -4.43 7.38
C ASP A 14 3.19 -2.98 7.45
N VAL A 15 2.55 -2.22 8.33
CA VAL A 15 2.88 -0.81 8.53
C VAL A 15 4.19 -0.69 9.31
N HIS A 16 5.12 0.09 8.75
CA HIS A 16 6.41 0.43 9.36
C HIS A 16 6.58 1.94 9.35
N GLN A 17 7.10 2.51 10.44
CA GLN A 17 7.27 3.97 10.57
C GLN A 17 8.23 4.53 9.51
N ASN A 18 9.30 3.80 9.21
CA ASN A 18 10.32 4.16 8.25
C ASN A 18 10.70 2.93 7.39
N TYR A 19 11.86 2.99 6.74
CA TYR A 19 12.42 1.91 5.93
C TYR A 19 13.72 1.33 6.55
N GLU A 20 13.99 1.61 7.82
CA GLU A 20 15.09 0.95 8.53
C GLU A 20 14.81 -0.55 8.61
N ASP A 21 15.80 -1.38 8.25
CA ASP A 21 15.69 -2.84 8.18
C ASP A 21 14.66 -3.38 7.15
N ALA A 22 14.30 -2.58 6.15
CA ALA A 22 13.47 -3.03 5.04
C ALA A 22 14.16 -4.17 4.25
N PRO A 23 13.43 -5.21 3.82
CA PRO A 23 13.98 -6.26 2.96
C PRO A 23 14.59 -5.69 1.68
N GLU A 24 15.84 -6.05 1.37
CA GLU A 24 16.54 -5.58 0.16
C GLU A 24 16.12 -6.35 -1.11
N ASN A 25 15.52 -7.51 -0.94
CA ASN A 25 15.13 -8.43 -2.02
C ASN A 25 13.66 -8.28 -2.47
N ALA A 26 12.98 -7.21 -2.06
CA ALA A 26 11.56 -6.96 -2.34
C ALA A 26 10.60 -8.03 -1.79
N ASP A 27 11.04 -8.80 -0.80
CA ASP A 27 10.15 -9.69 -0.05
C ASP A 27 9.10 -8.89 0.74
N ILE A 28 7.99 -9.56 1.04
CA ILE A 28 6.90 -8.97 1.83
C ILE A 28 7.43 -8.65 3.24
N TRP A 29 7.30 -7.39 3.66
CA TRP A 29 7.74 -6.97 4.98
C TRP A 29 6.66 -7.17 6.05
N LEU A 30 6.72 -8.31 6.75
CA LEU A 30 5.70 -8.72 7.73
C LEU A 30 6.05 -8.45 9.21
N SER A 31 7.26 -7.96 9.50
CA SER A 31 7.72 -7.69 10.87
C SER A 31 7.30 -6.32 11.40
N GLY A 32 6.19 -5.79 10.89
CA GLY A 32 5.72 -4.44 11.20
C GLY A 32 4.81 -4.39 12.41
N ASN A 33 4.10 -3.28 12.54
CA ASN A 33 3.07 -3.16 13.55
C ASN A 33 1.87 -4.08 13.21
N ASP A 34 1.52 -5.00 14.12
CA ASP A 34 0.40 -5.95 13.99
C ASP A 34 -0.94 -5.38 14.51
N ASP A 35 -1.12 -4.05 14.51
CA ASP A 35 -2.39 -3.39 14.85
C ASP A 35 -3.52 -3.63 13.82
N GLY A 36 -3.41 -4.68 13.00
CA GLY A 36 -4.39 -5.05 11.98
C GLY A 36 -4.46 -4.09 10.79
N GLN A 37 -3.44 -3.24 10.60
CA GLN A 37 -3.35 -2.33 9.45
C GLN A 37 -2.41 -2.86 8.37
N LYS A 38 -2.72 -2.56 7.11
CA LYS A 38 -1.86 -2.87 5.96
C LYS A 38 -1.55 -1.63 5.15
N ILE A 39 -0.44 -1.66 4.43
CA ILE A 39 -0.03 -0.57 3.54
C ILE A 39 -0.91 -0.53 2.29
N MET A 40 -1.20 0.68 1.82
CA MET A 40 -1.78 0.94 0.50
C MET A 40 -0.90 1.93 -0.28
N ARG A 41 -0.87 1.77 -1.61
CA ARG A 41 -0.10 2.63 -2.53
C ARG A 41 -0.98 3.14 -3.68
N GLY A 42 -0.46 4.10 -4.46
CA GLY A 42 -1.07 4.56 -5.72
C GLY A 42 -2.01 5.76 -5.61
N GLY A 43 -2.62 6.02 -4.44
CA GLY A 43 -3.61 7.09 -4.27
C GLY A 43 -4.95 6.75 -4.92
N SER A 44 -5.91 7.68 -4.96
CA SER A 44 -7.23 7.42 -5.54
C SER A 44 -7.83 8.64 -6.24
N TYR A 45 -8.96 8.46 -6.94
CA TYR A 45 -9.67 9.53 -7.65
C TYR A 45 -10.22 10.62 -6.72
N THR A 46 -10.30 10.37 -5.41
CA THR A 46 -10.81 11.33 -4.42
C THR A 46 -9.71 12.15 -3.75
N LEU A 47 -8.43 11.83 -3.98
CA LEU A 47 -7.32 12.45 -3.26
C LEU A 47 -6.65 13.58 -4.04
N LYS A 48 -5.99 14.44 -3.28
CA LYS A 48 -5.11 15.46 -3.85
C LYS A 48 -3.93 14.80 -4.56
N PRO A 49 -3.42 15.37 -5.66
CA PRO A 49 -2.30 14.82 -6.43
C PRO A 49 -1.05 14.48 -5.60
N GLN A 50 -0.79 15.22 -4.52
CA GLN A 50 0.32 14.95 -3.60
C GLN A 50 0.27 13.57 -2.91
N HIS A 51 -0.91 12.97 -2.76
CA HIS A 51 -1.09 11.63 -2.18
C HIS A 51 -1.00 10.52 -3.23
N CYS A 52 -0.96 10.88 -4.52
CA CYS A 52 -0.78 9.93 -5.62
C CYS A 52 0.71 9.76 -5.99
N ARG A 53 1.65 10.42 -5.30
CA ARG A 53 3.08 10.22 -5.58
C ARG A 53 3.48 8.76 -5.32
N SER A 54 4.40 8.24 -6.11
CA SER A 54 4.89 6.85 -5.98
C SER A 54 5.44 6.49 -4.59
N ALA A 55 6.04 7.48 -3.90
CA ALA A 55 6.58 7.32 -2.56
C ALA A 55 5.56 7.53 -1.43
N PHE A 56 4.32 7.95 -1.73
CA PHE A 56 3.30 8.12 -0.71
C PHE A 56 2.87 6.74 -0.16
N ARG A 57 2.76 6.65 1.15
CA ARG A 57 2.34 5.45 1.88
C ARG A 57 1.07 5.79 2.66
N ALA A 58 -0.01 5.08 2.40
CA ALA A 58 -1.19 5.09 3.23
C ALA A 58 -1.26 3.79 4.04
N SER A 59 -2.00 3.81 5.14
CA SER A 59 -2.38 2.59 5.86
C SER A 59 -3.85 2.63 6.24
N HIS A 60 -4.43 1.46 6.39
CA HIS A 60 -5.78 1.31 6.90
C HIS A 60 -6.00 -0.10 7.46
N ALA A 61 -7.05 -0.27 8.26
CA ALA A 61 -7.41 -1.58 8.80
C ALA A 61 -7.64 -2.58 7.65
N ARG A 62 -7.06 -3.79 7.76
CA ARG A 62 -7.14 -4.85 6.74
C ARG A 62 -8.57 -5.30 6.40
N THR A 63 -9.53 -4.97 7.27
CA THR A 63 -10.95 -5.29 7.12
C THR A 63 -11.71 -4.21 6.35
N THR A 64 -11.10 -3.06 6.07
CA THR A 64 -11.77 -1.95 5.41
C THR A 64 -11.97 -2.21 3.94
N THR A 65 -13.20 -1.96 3.50
CA THR A 65 -13.59 -2.02 2.09
C THR A 65 -14.28 -0.70 1.75
N GLN A 66 -13.85 -0.07 0.66
CA GLN A 66 -14.44 1.18 0.18
C GLN A 66 -14.29 1.28 -1.34
N ALA A 67 -15.13 2.08 -2.00
CA ALA A 67 -15.16 2.20 -3.46
C ALA A 67 -13.84 2.69 -4.08
N MET A 68 -12.99 3.37 -3.31
CA MET A 68 -11.69 3.88 -3.75
C MET A 68 -10.51 2.96 -3.38
N ILE A 69 -10.77 1.72 -2.94
CA ILE A 69 -9.77 0.74 -2.54
C ILE A 69 -9.90 -0.51 -3.42
N GLY A 70 -8.79 -0.93 -4.01
CA GLY A 70 -8.65 -2.15 -4.80
C GLY A 70 -7.34 -2.87 -4.48
N PHE A 71 -6.87 -3.70 -5.40
CA PHE A 71 -5.60 -4.42 -5.31
C PHE A 71 -5.09 -4.78 -6.69
N ARG A 72 -3.79 -5.06 -6.80
CA ARG A 72 -3.19 -5.73 -7.96
C ARG A 72 -2.65 -7.07 -7.54
N VAL A 73 -2.75 -8.05 -8.42
CA VAL A 73 -2.23 -9.39 -8.19
C VAL A 73 -0.81 -9.48 -8.73
N VAL A 74 0.06 -10.16 -7.99
CA VAL A 74 1.41 -10.52 -8.40
C VAL A 74 1.55 -12.04 -8.24
N ALA A 75 2.21 -12.69 -9.20
CA ALA A 75 2.49 -14.12 -9.18
C ALA A 75 3.94 -14.35 -9.61
N SER A 76 4.57 -15.39 -9.05
CA SER A 76 5.87 -15.86 -9.53
C SER A 76 5.72 -16.49 -10.92
N VAL A 77 6.79 -16.40 -11.71
CA VAL A 77 6.90 -17.03 -13.03
C VAL A 77 7.23 -18.51 -12.88
#